data_AF-A0AAW0SFT3-F1
#
_entry.id   AF-A0AAW0SFT3-F1
#
_cell.length_a   1.000
_cell.length_b   1.000
_cell.length_c   1.000
_cell.angle_alpha   90.00
_cell.angle_beta   90.00
_cell.angle_gamma   90.00
#
_symmetry.space_group_name_H-M   'P 1'
#
loop_
_entity.id
_entity.type
_entity.pdbx_description
1 polymer ?
#
loop_
_entity_poly.entity_id
_entity_poly.type
_entity_poly.pdbx_seq_one_letter_code
_entity_poly.pdbx_strand_id
1 'polypeptide(L)'
;MYKKRQKRLTTKEIEDTLNCSDAEDISEYEGNEMDDIDDPGISEQTEDEVLRSAVSLEIPEKKQYALCDFKLKLAFSLTASGKDLRKKRGRPSTDAVKVNFEKKKKCGRATKPIPEDDIRKDGIGHFPAFSANRATCKLPGCKSKVRMYCLKCNVYLCCDQKKNCFLDFHQ
;
A
#
# COMPACT_ATOMS: atom_id res chain seq x y z
N MET A 1 30.25 41.19 17.39
CA MET A 1 29.71 39.85 17.06
C MET A 1 29.13 39.20 18.31
N TYR A 2 27.81 39.17 18.45
CA TYR A 2 27.12 38.72 19.67
C TYR A 2 26.68 37.25 19.52
N LYS A 3 27.29 36.32 20.27
CA LYS A 3 26.87 34.91 20.28
C LYS A 3 25.79 34.73 21.36
N LYS A 4 24.51 34.68 20.97
CA LYS A 4 23.43 34.26 21.88
C LYS A 4 23.55 32.75 22.14
N ARG A 5 23.84 32.39 23.39
CA ARG A 5 23.91 31.02 23.89
C ARG A 5 22.48 30.48 24.01
N GLN A 6 22.08 29.55 23.14
CA GLN A 6 20.82 28.83 23.30
C GLN A 6 20.95 27.89 24.50
N LYS A 7 20.15 28.12 25.55
CA LYS A 7 20.07 27.22 26.71
C LYS A 7 19.31 25.96 26.28
N ARG A 8 19.91 24.79 26.51
CA ARG A 8 19.22 23.50 26.35
C ARG A 8 18.27 23.34 27.53
N LEU A 9 16.99 23.17 27.25
CA LEU A 9 15.98 22.81 28.26
C LEU A 9 16.30 21.41 28.79
N THR A 10 16.13 21.24 30.09
CA THR A 10 16.35 20.01 30.84
C THR A 10 15.18 19.05 30.63
N THR A 11 15.40 17.76 30.87
CA THR A 11 14.36 16.72 30.67
C THR A 11 13.12 16.96 31.52
N LYS A 12 13.25 17.64 32.67
CA LYS A 12 12.11 18.04 33.51
C LYS A 12 11.22 19.09 32.85
N GLU A 13 11.80 20.06 32.13
CA GLU A 13 11.03 21.10 31.43
C GLU A 13 10.25 20.57 30.22
N ILE A 14 10.60 19.38 29.72
CA ILE A 14 9.87 18.70 28.65
C ILE A 14 8.67 17.92 29.22
N GLU A 15 8.84 17.27 30.37
CA GLU A 15 7.78 16.51 31.05
C GLU A 15 6.63 17.41 31.53
N ASP A 16 6.94 18.63 31.99
CA ASP A 16 5.92 19.59 32.44
C ASP A 16 5.03 20.13 31.29
N THR A 17 5.48 20.04 30.04
CA THR A 17 4.67 20.43 28.86
C THR A 17 3.74 19.33 28.35
N LEU A 18 3.86 18.11 28.86
CA LEU A 18 3.10 16.95 28.41
C LEU A 18 1.94 16.58 29.34
N ASN A 19 1.64 17.40 30.34
CA ASN A 19 0.60 17.14 31.33
C ASN A 19 -0.56 18.16 31.30
N CYS A 20 -1.03 18.54 30.10
CA CYS A 20 -2.34 19.17 29.94
C CYS A 20 -3.37 18.07 29.66
N SER A 21 -3.89 17.52 30.75
CA SER A 21 -5.07 16.67 30.78
C SER A 21 -6.31 17.54 30.55
N ASP A 22 -6.83 17.53 29.33
CA ASP A 22 -8.26 17.76 29.08
C ASP A 22 -8.72 16.62 28.17
N ALA A 23 -9.32 15.63 28.82
CA ALA A 23 -10.07 14.57 28.19
C ALA A 23 -11.49 15.09 27.96
N GLU A 24 -11.88 15.29 26.70
CA GLU A 24 -13.28 15.52 26.35
C GLU A 24 -13.77 14.40 25.41
N ASP A 25 -14.78 13.71 25.96
CA ASP A 25 -15.86 12.91 25.38
C ASP A 25 -15.66 12.20 24.04
N ILE A 26 -15.45 10.88 24.16
CA ILE A 26 -15.96 9.90 23.21
C ILE A 26 -17.21 9.30 23.86
N SER A 27 -18.35 9.98 23.74
CA SER A 27 -19.66 9.43 24.10
C SER A 27 -20.71 9.92 23.09
N GLU A 28 -21.56 8.98 22.67
CA GLU A 28 -22.75 9.15 21.81
C GLU A 28 -22.54 9.49 20.32
N TYR A 29 -22.37 8.43 19.51
CA TYR A 29 -23.10 8.38 18.24
C TYR A 29 -23.87 7.06 18.20
N GLU A 30 -25.17 7.21 18.35
CA GLU A 30 -26.19 6.18 18.43
C GLU A 30 -26.24 5.36 17.13
N GLY A 31 -26.46 4.06 17.29
CA GLY A 31 -26.67 3.15 16.18
C GLY A 31 -27.96 3.53 15.46
N ASN A 32 -27.84 3.93 14.19
CA ASN A 32 -28.98 3.90 13.29
C ASN A 32 -29.29 2.43 12.98
N GLU A 33 -30.35 1.95 13.62
CA GLU A 33 -31.16 0.81 13.26
C GLU A 33 -31.48 0.91 11.76
N MET A 34 -30.84 0.07 10.96
CA MET A 34 -31.07 0.02 9.52
C MET A 34 -32.13 -1.05 9.32
N ASP A 35 -33.35 -0.60 9.01
CA ASP A 35 -34.54 -1.42 8.85
C ASP A 35 -34.28 -2.65 7.98
N ASP A 36 -34.77 -3.79 8.46
CA ASP A 36 -34.82 -5.06 7.76
C ASP A 36 -35.51 -4.87 6.40
N ILE A 37 -34.74 -4.92 5.32
CA ILE A 37 -35.31 -5.13 3.99
C ILE A 37 -35.69 -6.61 3.92
N ASP A 38 -36.98 -6.87 4.12
CA ASP A 38 -37.65 -8.11 3.77
C ASP A 38 -37.26 -8.52 2.34
N ASP A 39 -36.37 -9.52 2.20
CA ASP A 39 -36.07 -10.17 0.93
C ASP A 39 -37.27 -11.04 0.54
N PRO A 40 -38.07 -10.66 -0.47
CA PRO A 40 -39.25 -11.41 -0.82
C PRO A 40 -38.81 -12.66 -1.57
N GLY A 41 -38.77 -13.78 -0.84
CA GLY A 41 -39.01 -15.13 -1.35
C GLY A 41 -38.30 -15.47 -2.66
N ILE A 42 -37.06 -15.94 -2.56
CA ILE A 42 -36.55 -16.90 -3.54
C ILE A 42 -37.33 -18.19 -3.30
N SER A 43 -38.41 -18.33 -4.07
CA SER A 43 -39.19 -19.55 -4.19
C SER A 43 -38.26 -20.74 -4.35
N GLU A 44 -38.41 -21.68 -3.44
CA GLU A 44 -37.81 -23.00 -3.40
C GLU A 44 -38.28 -23.79 -4.63
N GLN A 45 -37.68 -23.49 -5.78
CA GLN A 45 -37.88 -24.17 -7.05
C GLN A 45 -36.51 -24.22 -7.71
N THR A 46 -35.83 -25.36 -7.65
CA THR A 46 -34.97 -25.90 -8.72
C THR A 46 -34.13 -27.06 -8.20
N GLU A 47 -34.71 -28.25 -8.14
CA GLU A 47 -33.95 -29.49 -8.37
C GLU A 47 -34.66 -30.36 -9.43
N ASP A 48 -36.00 -30.39 -9.39
CA ASP A 48 -36.80 -31.21 -10.31
C ASP A 48 -36.96 -30.67 -11.75
N GLU A 49 -36.75 -29.36 -11.98
CA GLU A 49 -36.94 -28.76 -13.31
C GLU A 49 -35.71 -28.94 -14.22
N VAL A 50 -34.51 -28.98 -13.63
CA VAL A 50 -33.26 -29.24 -14.37
C VAL A 50 -33.26 -30.65 -14.95
N LEU A 51 -33.84 -31.61 -14.23
CA LEU A 51 -33.88 -33.02 -14.62
C LEU A 51 -34.78 -33.28 -15.85
N ARG A 52 -35.89 -32.53 -16.00
CA ARG A 52 -36.81 -32.69 -17.16
C ARG A 52 -36.22 -32.21 -18.48
N SER A 53 -35.35 -31.20 -18.44
CA SER A 53 -34.75 -30.63 -19.66
C SER A 53 -33.68 -31.52 -20.30
N ALA A 54 -33.02 -32.38 -19.51
CA ALA A 54 -31.95 -33.26 -19.98
C ALA A 54 -32.45 -34.45 -20.82
N VAL A 55 -33.68 -34.91 -20.57
CA VAL A 55 -34.28 -36.09 -21.22
C VAL A 55 -34.65 -35.80 -22.68
N SER A 56 -35.04 -34.57 -23.02
CA SER A 56 -35.43 -34.20 -24.40
C SER A 56 -34.25 -33.95 -25.35
N LEU A 57 -33.02 -33.89 -24.85
CA LEU A 57 -31.82 -33.52 -25.62
C LEU A 57 -30.87 -34.71 -25.92
N GLU A 58 -31.31 -35.95 -25.67
CA GLU A 58 -30.52 -37.19 -25.86
C GLU A 58 -29.11 -37.11 -25.23
N ILE A 59 -28.97 -36.35 -24.13
CA ILE A 59 -27.69 -36.19 -23.45
C ILE A 59 -27.41 -37.50 -22.70
N PRO A 60 -26.34 -38.26 -23.03
CA PRO A 60 -26.03 -39.51 -22.35
C PRO A 60 -25.87 -39.27 -20.84
N GLU A 61 -26.46 -40.15 -20.03
CA GLU A 61 -26.44 -40.09 -18.56
C GLU A 61 -25.00 -40.16 -18.04
N LYS A 62 -24.33 -39.01 -18.01
CA LYS A 62 -23.07 -38.81 -17.33
C LYS A 62 -23.39 -38.43 -15.90
N LYS A 63 -22.52 -38.84 -14.96
CA LYS A 63 -22.55 -38.36 -13.57
C LYS A 63 -22.65 -36.83 -13.57
N GLN A 64 -23.84 -36.31 -13.29
CA GLN A 64 -24.07 -34.88 -13.18
C GLN A 64 -23.26 -34.38 -11.99
N TYR A 65 -22.50 -33.31 -12.20
CA TYR A 65 -21.77 -32.68 -11.11
C TYR A 65 -22.76 -31.90 -10.26
N ALA A 66 -22.56 -31.92 -8.93
CA ALA A 66 -23.16 -30.90 -8.09
C ALA A 66 -22.76 -29.52 -8.64
N LEU A 67 -23.67 -28.54 -8.51
CA LEU A 67 -23.50 -27.22 -9.11
C LEU A 67 -22.16 -26.56 -8.68
N CYS A 68 -21.76 -26.76 -7.42
CA CYS A 68 -20.48 -26.31 -6.89
C CYS A 68 -19.28 -26.96 -7.62
N ASP A 69 -19.29 -28.28 -7.81
CA ASP A 69 -18.24 -29.03 -8.50
C ASP A 69 -18.11 -28.61 -9.96
N PHE A 70 -19.24 -28.37 -10.62
CA PHE A 70 -19.27 -27.88 -12.00
C PHE A 70 -18.62 -26.49 -12.10
N LYS A 71 -19.04 -25.54 -11.25
CA LYS A 71 -18.46 -24.19 -11.19
C LYS A 71 -16.97 -24.25 -10.89
N LEU A 72 -16.53 -25.12 -9.99
CA LEU A 72 -15.13 -25.28 -9.61
C LEU A 72 -14.30 -25.81 -10.78
N LYS A 73 -14.76 -26.86 -11.47
CA LYS A 73 -14.10 -27.39 -12.67
C LYS A 73 -14.03 -26.39 -13.81
N LEU A 74 -15.11 -25.65 -14.03
CA LEU A 74 -15.18 -24.62 -15.06
C LEU A 74 -14.20 -23.48 -14.75
N ALA A 75 -14.20 -22.98 -13.51
CA ALA A 75 -13.24 -21.97 -13.06
C ALA A 75 -11.79 -22.44 -13.21
N PHE A 76 -11.48 -23.68 -12.80
CA PHE A 76 -10.15 -24.24 -12.95
C PHE A 76 -9.72 -24.33 -14.42
N SER A 77 -10.61 -24.79 -15.30
CA SER A 77 -10.30 -24.97 -16.72
C SER A 77 -10.06 -23.63 -17.42
N LEU A 78 -10.92 -22.63 -17.17
CA LEU A 78 -10.77 -21.29 -17.71
C LEU A 78 -9.50 -20.61 -17.18
N THR A 79 -9.24 -20.73 -15.88
CA THR A 79 -8.05 -20.13 -15.27
C THR A 79 -6.76 -20.87 -15.62
N ALA A 80 -6.79 -22.15 -16.01
CA ALA A 80 -5.60 -22.86 -16.47
C ALA A 80 -5.33 -22.64 -17.97
N SER A 81 -6.37 -22.38 -18.77
CA SER A 81 -6.26 -22.14 -20.20
C SER A 81 -5.48 -20.84 -20.50
N GLY A 82 -4.52 -20.90 -21.43
CA GLY A 82 -3.78 -19.72 -21.90
C GLY A 82 -2.73 -19.15 -20.93
N LYS A 83 -2.52 -19.75 -19.76
CA LYS A 83 -1.44 -19.34 -18.84
C LYS A 83 -0.16 -20.13 -19.13
N ASP A 84 0.91 -19.41 -19.42
CA ASP A 84 2.27 -19.97 -19.37
C ASP A 84 2.54 -20.41 -17.91
N LEU A 85 2.71 -21.72 -17.67
CA LEU A 85 2.90 -22.31 -16.32
C LEU A 85 4.17 -21.83 -15.61
N ARG A 86 4.99 -21.03 -16.30
CA ARG A 86 6.10 -20.30 -15.70
C ARG A 86 5.54 -19.31 -14.69
N LYS A 87 5.85 -19.53 -13.41
CA LYS A 87 5.59 -18.58 -12.31
C LYS A 87 6.29 -17.24 -12.61
N LYS A 88 5.64 -16.35 -13.37
CA LYS A 88 6.08 -14.95 -13.50
C LYS A 88 5.87 -14.29 -12.16
N ARG A 89 6.93 -14.24 -11.35
CA ARG A 89 6.90 -13.58 -10.05
C ARG A 89 6.81 -12.07 -10.28
N GLY A 90 5.60 -11.54 -10.14
CA GLY A 90 5.29 -10.12 -10.26
C GLY A 90 4.97 -9.63 -11.69
N ARG A 91 4.23 -8.52 -11.75
CA ARG A 91 3.95 -7.75 -12.97
C ARG A 91 5.26 -7.12 -13.43
N PRO A 92 5.75 -7.37 -14.67
CA PRO A 92 6.91 -6.65 -15.16
C PRO A 92 6.53 -5.18 -15.29
N SER A 93 7.08 -4.33 -14.41
CA SER A 93 7.00 -2.88 -14.59
C SER A 93 7.79 -2.53 -15.85
N THR A 94 7.10 -2.01 -16.86
CA THR A 94 7.69 -1.47 -18.10
C THR A 94 8.53 -0.23 -17.86
N ASP A 95 8.45 0.35 -16.66
CA ASP A 95 9.15 1.56 -16.27
C ASP A 95 10.45 1.24 -15.51
N ALA A 96 11.58 1.41 -16.20
CA ALA A 96 12.91 1.20 -15.65
C ALA A 96 13.19 2.07 -14.41
N VAL A 97 12.54 3.23 -14.29
CA VAL A 97 12.68 4.13 -13.14
C VAL A 97 12.07 3.48 -11.90
N LYS A 98 10.83 2.97 -12.00
CA LYS A 98 10.15 2.24 -10.92
C LYS A 98 10.94 1.02 -10.46
N VAL A 99 11.51 0.26 -11.39
CA VAL A 99 12.36 -0.90 -11.08
C VAL A 99 13.59 -0.50 -10.25
N ASN A 100 14.21 0.65 -10.55
CA ASN A 100 15.37 1.12 -9.80
C ASN A 100 15.00 1.61 -8.39
N PHE A 101 13.86 2.27 -8.22
CA PHE A 101 13.34 2.64 -6.91
C PHE A 101 12.97 1.39 -6.08
N GLU A 102 12.34 0.38 -6.67
CA GLU A 102 12.03 -0.88 -6.00
C GLU A 102 13.28 -1.64 -5.53
N LYS A 103 14.33 -1.68 -6.36
CA LYS A 103 15.63 -2.27 -5.97
C LYS A 103 16.23 -1.53 -4.78
N LYS A 104 16.13 -0.20 -4.75
CA LYS A 104 16.65 0.64 -3.66
C LYS A 104 15.79 0.58 -2.39
N LYS A 105 14.49 0.32 -2.53
CA LYS A 105 13.54 0.04 -1.43
C LYS A 105 13.90 -1.26 -0.70
N LYS A 106 14.42 -2.27 -1.43
CA LYS A 106 14.78 -3.60 -0.88
C LYS A 106 16.22 -3.71 -0.35
N CYS A 107 17.07 -2.70 -0.53
CA CYS A 107 18.48 -2.77 -0.15
C CYS A 107 18.70 -2.29 1.30
N GLY A 108 18.77 -3.24 2.24
CA GLY A 108 19.27 -3.05 3.61
C GLY A 108 18.22 -3.24 4.72
N ARG A 109 18.57 -4.02 5.75
CA ARG A 109 17.72 -4.43 6.90
C ARG A 109 17.17 -3.29 7.77
N ALA A 110 17.61 -2.04 7.56
CA ALA A 110 17.32 -0.93 8.46
C ALA A 110 16.98 0.40 7.75
N THR A 111 16.65 0.39 6.45
CA THR A 111 16.29 1.66 5.78
C THR A 111 14.79 1.78 5.60
N LYS A 112 14.26 2.94 6.00
CA LYS A 112 12.85 3.28 5.76
C LYS A 112 12.51 3.07 4.27
N PRO A 113 11.37 2.45 3.97
CA PRO A 113 10.95 2.24 2.60
C PRO A 113 10.81 3.58 1.87
N ILE A 114 11.11 3.57 0.57
CA ILE A 114 10.83 4.72 -0.28
C ILE A 114 9.29 4.87 -0.35
N PRO A 115 8.74 6.07 -0.08
CA PRO A 115 7.31 6.36 -0.23
C PRO A 115 6.80 6.06 -1.63
N GLU A 116 5.48 6.07 -1.80
CA GLU A 116 4.82 5.93 -3.10
C GLU A 116 5.11 7.14 -4.01
N ASP A 117 4.69 7.08 -5.27
CA ASP A 117 4.96 8.14 -6.26
C ASP A 117 4.05 9.37 -6.06
N ASP A 118 2.75 9.16 -5.81
CA ASP A 118 1.89 10.05 -5.01
C ASP A 118 2.60 10.23 -3.65
N ILE A 119 2.37 11.18 -2.75
CA ILE A 119 3.30 11.47 -1.63
C ILE A 119 4.64 12.04 -2.11
N ARG A 120 5.44 11.30 -2.90
CA ARG A 120 6.78 11.73 -3.33
C ARG A 120 6.71 12.93 -4.28
N LYS A 121 5.80 12.91 -5.25
CA LYS A 121 5.65 13.92 -6.30
C LYS A 121 4.53 14.93 -6.05
N ASP A 122 4.00 14.98 -4.82
CA ASP A 122 2.90 15.89 -4.47
C ASP A 122 3.26 17.37 -4.62
N GLY A 123 4.55 17.71 -4.69
CA GLY A 123 5.03 19.10 -4.79
C GLY A 123 4.81 19.95 -3.52
N ILE A 124 4.14 19.41 -2.50
CA ILE A 124 3.71 20.16 -1.31
C ILE A 124 4.28 19.53 -0.03
N GLY A 125 4.86 20.36 0.82
CA GLY A 125 5.30 19.98 2.18
C GLY A 125 6.66 19.26 2.26
N HIS A 126 7.49 19.37 1.23
CA HIS A 126 8.82 18.74 1.20
C HIS A 126 9.90 19.70 1.69
N PHE A 127 10.24 19.63 2.98
CA PHE A 127 11.28 20.48 3.58
C PHE A 127 12.55 19.67 3.90
N PRO A 128 13.75 20.20 3.61
CA PRO A 128 15.02 19.58 3.99
C PRO A 128 15.33 19.82 5.46
N ALA A 129 15.77 18.77 6.16
CA ALA A 129 16.28 18.81 7.52
C ALA A 129 17.60 18.03 7.63
N PHE A 130 18.37 18.26 8.69
CA PHE A 130 19.64 17.58 8.92
C PHE A 130 19.54 16.59 10.09
N SER A 131 20.03 15.39 9.86
CA SER A 131 20.17 14.34 10.88
C SER A 131 21.59 14.34 11.43
N ALA A 132 21.74 13.93 12.70
CA ALA A 132 23.05 13.63 13.28
C ALA A 132 23.75 12.49 12.52
N ASN A 133 22.96 11.52 12.05
CA ASN A 133 23.44 10.34 11.35
C ASN A 133 23.59 10.59 9.84
N ARG A 134 24.55 9.88 9.22
CA ARG A 134 24.73 9.88 7.77
C ARG A 134 24.07 8.65 7.17
N ALA A 135 23.32 8.83 6.10
CA ALA A 135 22.77 7.72 5.32
C ALA A 135 23.04 7.91 3.82
N THR A 136 22.81 6.87 3.03
CA THR A 136 23.00 6.91 1.58
C THR A 136 21.83 7.59 0.89
N CYS A 137 22.13 8.38 -0.13
CA CYS A 137 21.12 9.03 -0.95
C CYS A 137 20.18 7.99 -1.57
N LYS A 138 18.86 8.21 -1.45
CA LYS A 138 17.84 7.28 -1.94
C LYS A 138 17.48 7.44 -3.41
N LEU A 139 17.90 8.53 -4.05
CA LEU A 139 17.75 8.67 -5.50
C LEU A 139 18.48 7.51 -6.24
N PRO A 140 17.85 6.88 -7.24
CA PRO A 140 18.49 5.88 -8.09
C PRO A 140 19.71 6.51 -8.81
N GLY A 141 20.77 5.72 -8.99
CA GLY A 141 22.04 6.21 -9.56
C GLY A 141 22.94 6.99 -8.59
N CYS A 142 22.42 7.57 -7.51
CA CYS A 142 23.23 8.28 -6.52
C CYS A 142 23.73 7.37 -5.39
N LYS A 143 25.05 7.39 -5.11
CA LYS A 143 25.70 6.60 -4.05
C LYS A 143 26.28 7.45 -2.90
N SER A 144 26.06 8.76 -2.94
CA SER A 144 26.62 9.69 -1.96
C SER A 144 26.02 9.49 -0.57
N LYS A 145 26.82 9.73 0.48
CA LYS A 145 26.37 9.74 1.87
C LYS A 145 26.03 11.16 2.28
N VAL A 146 24.83 11.37 2.82
CA VAL A 146 24.29 12.68 3.19
C VAL A 146 23.72 12.66 4.60
N ARG A 147 23.70 13.83 5.24
CA ARG A 147 22.99 14.06 6.51
C ARG A 147 21.61 14.69 6.29
N MET A 148 21.38 15.26 5.11
CA MET A 148 20.11 15.89 4.77
C MET A 148 19.06 14.83 4.44
N TYR A 149 17.84 15.05 4.94
CA TYR A 149 16.67 14.24 4.65
C TYR A 149 15.42 15.12 4.48
N CYS A 150 14.40 14.59 3.82
CA CYS A 150 13.09 15.24 3.72
C CYS A 150 12.23 14.93 4.97
N LEU A 151 11.59 15.93 5.58
CA LEU A 151 10.73 15.74 6.76
C LEU A 151 9.51 14.87 6.45
N LYS A 152 8.78 15.16 5.37
CA LYS A 152 7.56 14.43 4.96
C LYS A 152 7.86 13.00 4.53
N CYS A 153 8.82 12.82 3.62
CA CYS A 153 9.15 11.51 3.04
C CYS A 153 10.10 10.67 3.91
N ASN A 154 10.80 11.28 4.87
CA ASN A 154 11.82 10.65 5.71
C ASN A 154 12.92 9.90 4.93
N VAL A 155 13.31 10.46 3.78
CA VAL A 155 14.35 9.92 2.89
C VAL A 155 15.55 10.85 2.83
N TYR A 156 16.73 10.27 2.77
CA TYR A 156 18.00 11.00 2.66
C TYR A 156 18.32 11.31 1.21
N LEU A 157 18.55 12.60 0.90
CA LEU A 157 18.74 13.11 -0.47
C LEU A 157 19.88 14.14 -0.49
N CYS A 158 20.60 14.20 -1.61
CA CYS A 158 21.65 15.20 -1.82
C CYS A 158 21.06 16.53 -2.26
N CYS A 159 21.62 17.62 -1.75
CA CYS A 159 21.38 18.96 -2.23
C CYS A 159 22.73 19.68 -2.27
N ASP A 160 23.46 19.45 -3.37
CA ASP A 160 24.74 20.07 -3.63
C ASP A 160 24.60 21.00 -4.86
N GLN A 161 25.54 21.94 -5.02
CA GLN A 161 25.56 22.84 -6.18
C GLN A 161 25.68 22.10 -7.53
N LYS A 162 26.27 20.89 -7.53
CA LYS A 162 26.48 20.06 -8.73
C LYS A 162 25.33 19.10 -9.03
N LYS A 163 24.53 18.72 -8.02
CA LYS A 163 23.46 17.72 -8.14
C LYS A 163 22.37 18.00 -7.11
N ASN A 164 21.15 18.15 -7.59
CA ASN A 164 20.00 18.42 -6.74
C ASN A 164 19.08 17.19 -6.68
N CYS A 165 19.56 16.13 -6.04
CA CYS A 165 18.77 14.91 -5.88
C CYS A 165 17.50 15.13 -5.04
N PHE A 166 17.44 16.20 -4.24
CA PHE A 166 16.23 16.56 -3.51
C PHE A 166 15.12 16.99 -4.46
N LEU A 167 15.43 17.83 -5.45
CA LEU A 167 14.46 18.27 -6.45
C LEU A 167 14.06 17.12 -7.39
N ASP A 168 15.03 16.38 -7.94
CA ASP A 168 14.78 15.26 -8.85
C ASP A 168 13.90 14.16 -8.23
N PHE A 169 13.97 14.01 -6.90
CA PHE A 169 13.17 13.02 -6.19
C PHE A 169 11.72 13.46 -6.00
N HIS A 170 11.42 14.77 -5.93
CA HIS A 170 10.06 15.28 -5.65
C HIS A 170 9.33 15.84 -6.88
N GLN A 171 9.96 15.80 -8.05
CA GLN A 171 9.40 16.18 -9.35
C GLN A 171 8.91 14.95 -10.13
#